data_AF-A0AAV8PVJ0-F1
#
_entry.id   AF-A0AAV8PVJ0-F1
#
_cell.length_a   1.000
_cell.length_b   1.000
_cell.length_c   1.000
_cell.angle_alpha   90.00
_cell.angle_beta   90.00
_cell.angle_gamma   90.00
#
_symmetry.space_group_name_H-M   'P 1'
#
loop_
_entity.id
_entity.type
_entity.pdbx_description
1 polymer ?
#
loop_
_entity_poly.entity_id
_entity_poly.type
_entity_poly.pdbx_seq_one_letter_code
_entity_poly.pdbx_strand_id
1 'polypeptide(L)'
;MAMLRYEIGNRVRSLDKRLDAISRDELMHKLEQSSPDVVLNRGVNLRQSDPLLEQDIGGNEIKDATEDLVDFLTRRNDINCCLCAITGMGGIGKTTLSQKNI
;
A
#
# COMPACT_ATOMS: atom_id res chain seq x y z
N MET A 1 -9.67 52.73 3.43
CA MET A 1 -8.67 51.86 2.75
C MET A 1 -7.43 51.53 3.59
N ALA A 2 -6.85 52.48 4.35
CA ALA A 2 -5.67 52.18 5.20
C ALA A 2 -5.97 51.25 6.40
N MET A 3 -7.16 51.37 7.00
CA MET A 3 -7.59 50.57 8.16
C MET A 3 -7.74 49.07 7.82
N LEU A 4 -8.26 48.73 6.63
CA LEU A 4 -8.36 47.35 6.16
C LEU A 4 -6.99 46.70 5.98
N ARG A 5 -6.01 47.44 5.45
CA ARG A 5 -4.62 46.95 5.32
C ARG A 5 -3.97 46.71 6.68
N TYR A 6 -4.27 47.56 7.66
CA TYR A 6 -3.78 47.41 9.02
C TYR A 6 -4.34 46.13 9.69
N GLU A 7 -5.64 45.88 9.54
CA GLU A 7 -6.29 44.69 10.10
C GLU A 7 -5.77 43.40 9.44
N ILE A 8 -5.67 43.39 8.10
CA ILE A 8 -5.09 42.26 7.36
C ILE A 8 -3.64 42.02 7.79
N GLY A 9 -2.82 43.08 7.86
CA GLY A 9 -1.43 42.97 8.30
C GLY A 9 -1.30 42.42 9.72
N ASN A 10 -2.21 42.79 10.62
CA ASN A 10 -2.22 42.26 11.98
C ASN A 10 -2.62 40.77 12.03
N ARG A 11 -3.57 40.34 11.17
CA ARG A 11 -3.93 38.92 11.03
C ARG A 11 -2.78 38.09 10.46
N VAL A 12 -2.11 38.59 9.42
CA VAL A 12 -0.91 37.95 8.84
C VAL A 12 0.18 37.80 9.90
N ARG A 13 0.49 38.87 10.64
CA ARG A 13 1.47 38.83 11.74
C ARG A 13 1.08 37.86 12.85
N SER A 14 -0.21 37.74 13.16
CA SER A 14 -0.71 36.78 14.16
C SER A 14 -0.53 35.33 13.70
N LEU A 15 -0.79 35.03 12.42
CA LEU A 15 -0.55 33.71 11.84
C LEU A 15 0.93 33.34 11.84
N ASP A 16 1.78 34.27 11.43
CA ASP A 16 3.24 34.09 11.38
C ASP A 16 3.79 33.70 12.76
N LYS A 17 3.39 34.43 13.81
CA LYS A 17 3.75 34.10 15.21
C LYS A 17 3.29 32.72 15.65
N ARG A 18 2.12 32.26 15.19
CA ARG A 18 1.58 30.93 15.53
C ARG A 18 2.36 29.82 14.82
N LEU A 19 2.72 30.01 13.54
CA LEU A 19 3.54 29.07 12.80
C LEU A 19 4.94 28.96 13.41
N ASP A 20 5.53 30.09 13.78
CA ASP A 20 6.80 30.15 14.49
C ASP A 20 6.78 29.42 15.84
N ALA A 21 5.66 29.53 16.57
CA ALA A 21 5.48 28.83 17.83
C ALA A 21 5.37 27.31 17.62
N ILE A 22 4.65 26.87 16.59
CA ILE A 22 4.52 25.45 16.21
C ILE A 22 5.86 24.89 15.72
N SER A 23 6.59 25.63 14.89
CA SER A 23 7.90 25.20 14.36
C SER A 23 8.98 25.11 15.45
N ARG A 24 8.84 25.89 16.53
CA ARG A 24 9.74 25.84 17.69
C ARG A 24 9.31 24.81 18.73
N ASP A 25 8.13 24.22 18.58
CA ASP A 25 7.68 23.12 19.41
C ASP A 25 8.48 21.85 19.04
N GLU A 26 9.65 21.73 19.66
CA GLU A 26 10.62 20.65 19.47
C GLU A 26 10.01 19.26 19.76
N LEU A 27 8.88 19.20 20.49
CA LEU A 27 8.17 17.98 20.82
C LEU A 27 7.51 17.33 19.58
N MET A 28 7.20 18.11 18.54
CA MET A 28 6.71 17.63 17.24
C MET A 28 7.85 17.31 16.25
N HIS A 29 9.05 17.83 16.51
CA HIS A 29 10.25 17.65 15.67
C HIS A 29 11.19 16.55 16.16
N LYS A 30 11.03 16.04 17.39
CA LYS A 30 11.63 14.78 17.86
C LYS A 30 10.83 13.54 17.43
N LEU A 31 10.24 13.58 16.24
CA LEU A 31 10.19 12.34 15.46
C LEU A 31 11.64 12.10 15.09
N GLU A 32 12.28 11.12 15.72
CA GLU A 32 13.63 10.69 15.36
C GLU A 32 13.72 10.74 13.83
N GLN A 33 14.65 11.53 13.30
CA GLN A 33 15.08 11.32 11.94
C GLN A 33 15.47 9.86 11.92
N SER A 34 14.63 8.99 11.35
CA SER A 34 15.13 7.73 10.87
C SER A 34 16.17 8.17 9.87
N SER A 35 17.43 8.07 10.25
CA SER A 35 18.50 8.05 9.28
C SER A 35 17.99 7.10 8.21
N PRO A 36 17.86 7.53 6.94
CA PRO A 36 17.82 6.52 5.90
C PRO A 36 19.17 5.83 6.11
N ASP A 37 19.13 4.62 6.65
CA ASP A 37 20.29 3.77 6.60
C ASP A 37 20.62 3.73 5.12
N VAL A 38 21.69 4.43 4.75
CA VAL A 38 22.19 4.51 3.38
C VAL A 38 22.86 3.17 3.13
N VAL A 39 22.05 2.12 3.11
CA VAL A 39 22.22 0.99 2.23
C VAL A 39 21.10 1.11 1.23
N LEU A 40 21.34 2.00 0.27
CA LEU A 40 20.75 2.01 -1.06
C LEU A 40 20.95 0.61 -1.70
N ASN A 41 20.15 -0.37 -1.27
CA ASN A 41 19.97 -1.58 -2.05
C ASN A 41 18.95 -1.25 -3.13
N ARG A 42 19.50 -0.60 -4.15
CA ARG A 42 18.91 -0.32 -5.45
C ARG A 42 18.05 -1.51 -5.93
N GLY A 43 16.73 -1.33 -5.92
CA GLY A 43 15.83 -2.07 -6.81
C GLY A 43 15.06 -3.26 -6.25
N VAL A 44 14.76 -3.33 -4.94
CA VAL A 44 13.83 -4.37 -4.44
C VAL A 44 12.48 -3.73 -4.14
N ASN A 45 11.48 -4.08 -4.94
CA ASN A 45 10.09 -3.77 -4.65
C ASN A 45 9.73 -4.48 -3.33
N LEU A 46 9.60 -3.75 -2.21
CA LEU A 46 9.37 -4.32 -0.88
C LEU A 46 8.07 -5.15 -0.77
N ARG A 47 7.19 -5.10 -1.78
CA ARG A 47 6.04 -5.99 -1.89
C ARG A 47 6.36 -7.15 -2.81
N GLN A 48 7.07 -8.13 -2.26
CA GLN A 48 7.18 -9.44 -2.87
C GLN A 48 6.24 -10.40 -2.13
N SER A 49 5.56 -11.25 -2.89
CA SER A 49 4.80 -12.37 -2.33
C SER A 49 5.69 -13.62 -2.41
N ASP A 50 6.19 -14.09 -1.28
CA ASP A 50 6.87 -15.39 -1.21
C ASP A 50 5.87 -16.54 -1.45
N PRO A 51 6.30 -17.70 -1.97
CA PRO A 51 5.45 -18.88 -2.04
C PRO A 51 4.89 -19.21 -0.66
N LEU A 52 3.58 -19.41 -0.55
CA LEU A 52 2.95 -19.74 0.73
C LEU A 52 3.48 -21.09 1.22
N LEU A 53 4.16 -21.09 2.37
CA LEU A 53 4.32 -22.29 3.18
C LEU A 53 2.91 -22.70 3.61
N GLU A 54 2.59 -23.99 3.50
CA GLU A 54 1.27 -24.58 3.73
C GLU A 54 0.59 -24.04 5.02
N GLN A 55 -0.24 -23.00 4.85
CA GLN A 55 -1.06 -22.41 5.90
C GLN A 55 -2.46 -22.99 5.76
N ASP A 56 -3.11 -23.26 6.90
CA ASP A 56 -4.53 -23.63 6.94
C ASP A 56 -5.38 -22.43 6.50
N ILE A 57 -5.53 -22.29 5.18
CA ILE A 57 -6.35 -21.26 4.54
C ILE A 57 -7.80 -21.60 4.86
N GLY A 58 -8.34 -20.96 5.91
CA GLY A 58 -9.72 -21.13 6.32
C GLY A 58 -10.70 -20.66 5.25
N GLY A 59 -11.66 -21.52 4.90
CA GLY A 59 -12.78 -21.22 4.02
C GLY A 59 -12.89 -22.18 2.84
N ASN A 60 -14.08 -22.77 2.66
CA ASN A 60 -14.37 -23.65 1.52
C ASN A 60 -14.31 -22.88 0.20
N GLU A 61 -14.60 -21.57 0.22
CA GLU A 61 -14.63 -20.69 -0.95
C GLU A 61 -13.29 -20.63 -1.71
N ILE A 62 -12.14 -20.67 -1.02
CA ILE A 62 -10.82 -20.66 -1.68
C ILE A 62 -10.50 -22.02 -2.30
N LYS A 63 -11.02 -23.12 -1.74
CA LYS A 63 -10.88 -24.47 -2.31
C LYS A 63 -11.78 -24.61 -3.54
N ASP A 64 -13.01 -24.14 -3.46
CA ASP A 64 -13.96 -24.19 -4.57
C ASP A 64 -13.45 -23.32 -5.75
N ALA A 65 -12.98 -22.10 -5.48
CA ALA A 65 -12.38 -21.24 -6.52
C ALA A 65 -11.07 -21.81 -7.10
N THR A 66 -10.35 -22.61 -6.32
CA THR A 66 -9.16 -23.36 -6.77
C THR A 66 -9.56 -24.45 -7.75
N GLU A 67 -10.56 -25.25 -7.40
CA GLU A 67 -11.05 -26.35 -8.24
C GLU A 67 -11.60 -25.79 -9.57
N ASP A 68 -12.38 -24.70 -9.52
CA ASP A 68 -12.89 -24.02 -10.71
C ASP A 68 -11.75 -23.51 -11.62
N LEU A 69 -10.67 -22.98 -11.05
CA LEU A 69 -9.51 -22.49 -11.81
C LEU A 69 -8.76 -23.66 -12.48
N VAL A 70 -8.56 -24.78 -11.77
CA VAL A 70 -7.93 -25.99 -12.30
C VAL A 70 -8.76 -26.57 -13.43
N ASP A 71 -10.07 -26.64 -13.26
CA ASP A 71 -11.00 -27.10 -14.29
C ASP A 71 -10.94 -26.21 -15.54
N PHE A 72 -10.92 -24.89 -15.36
CA PHE A 72 -10.80 -23.94 -16.46
C PHE A 72 -9.48 -24.06 -17.24
N LEU A 73 -8.37 -24.30 -16.54
CA LEU A 73 -7.06 -24.52 -17.16
C LEU A 73 -6.98 -25.87 -17.87
N THR A 74 -7.52 -26.93 -17.27
CA THR A 74 -7.46 -28.31 -17.80
C THR A 74 -8.37 -28.51 -19.02
N ARG A 75 -9.46 -27.77 -19.13
CA ARG A 75 -10.36 -27.82 -20.31
C ARG A 75 -9.77 -27.15 -21.56
N ARG A 76 -8.64 -26.45 -21.45
CA ARG A 76 -7.99 -25.69 -22.55
C ARG A 76 -6.77 -26.42 -23.14
N ASN A 77 -6.86 -27.74 -23.31
CA ASN A 77 -5.78 -28.58 -23.85
C ASN A 77 -5.29 -28.20 -25.25
N ASP A 78 -6.06 -27.43 -26.02
CA ASP A 78 -5.74 -27.06 -27.41
C ASP A 78 -5.13 -25.65 -27.56
N ILE A 79 -4.86 -24.93 -26.46
CA ILE A 79 -4.32 -23.57 -26.49
C ILE A 79 -2.87 -23.58 -26.02
N ASN A 80 -1.93 -23.29 -26.94
CA ASN A 80 -0.48 -23.26 -26.65
C ASN A 80 -0.06 -22.24 -25.57
N CYS A 81 -0.93 -21.29 -25.20
CA CYS A 81 -0.70 -20.33 -24.12
C CYS A 81 -2.04 -19.85 -23.53
N CYS A 82 -2.24 -20.04 -22.22
CA CYS A 82 -3.42 -19.56 -21.50
C CYS A 82 -3.01 -18.50 -20.46
N LEU A 83 -3.50 -17.27 -20.62
CA LEU A 83 -3.35 -16.19 -19.64
C LEU A 83 -4.65 -16.05 -18.85
N CYS A 84 -4.56 -16.10 -17.52
CA CYS A 84 -5.69 -15.89 -16.61
C CYS A 84 -5.40 -14.68 -15.71
N ALA A 85 -6.34 -13.74 -15.63
CA ALA A 85 -6.24 -12.55 -14.79
C ALA A 85 -7.19 -12.67 -13.59
N ILE A 86 -6.66 -12.60 -12.38
CA ILE A 86 -7.45 -12.62 -11.13
C ILE A 86 -7.66 -11.19 -10.66
N THR A 87 -8.90 -10.70 -10.73
CA THR A 87 -9.27 -9.32 -10.35
C THR A 87 -10.14 -9.28 -9.09
N GLY A 88 -10.03 -8.21 -8.29
CA GLY A 88 -10.83 -8.06 -7.06
C GLY A 88 -10.23 -7.06 -6.06
N MET A 89 -10.99 -6.73 -5.02
CA MET A 89 -10.59 -5.77 -3.97
C MET A 89 -9.33 -6.20 -3.21
N GLY A 90 -8.62 -5.25 -2.58
CA GLY A 90 -7.47 -5.55 -1.72
C GLY A 90 -7.85 -6.48 -0.56
N GLY A 91 -7.02 -7.47 -0.24
CA GLY A 91 -7.27 -8.39 0.88
C GLY A 91 -8.21 -9.57 0.60
N ILE A 92 -8.84 -9.67 -0.57
CA ILE A 92 -9.79 -10.75 -0.91
C ILE A 92 -9.14 -12.13 -1.16
N GLY A 93 -7.83 -12.27 -0.97
CA GLY A 93 -7.14 -13.55 -1.20
C GLY A 93 -6.73 -13.84 -2.65
N LYS A 94 -6.65 -12.84 -3.54
CA LYS A 94 -6.16 -13.04 -4.93
C LYS A 94 -4.79 -13.72 -4.98
N THR A 95 -3.85 -13.18 -4.20
CA THR A 95 -2.48 -13.72 -4.11
C THR A 95 -2.49 -15.12 -3.49
N THR A 96 -3.34 -15.35 -2.49
CA THR A 96 -3.54 -16.65 -1.84
C THR A 96 -4.06 -17.70 -2.82
N LEU A 97 -4.98 -17.34 -3.71
CA LEU A 97 -5.51 -18.23 -4.75
C LEU A 97 -4.43 -18.59 -5.78
N SER A 98 -3.62 -17.62 -6.23
CA SER A 98 -2.52 -17.86 -7.17
C SER A 98 -1.46 -18.80 -6.61
N GLN A 99 -1.15 -18.69 -5.32
CA GLN A 99 -0.10 -19.48 -4.67
C GLN A 99 -0.50 -20.94 -4.41
N LYS A 100 -1.79 -21.29 -4.54
CA LYS A 100 -2.26 -22.66 -4.27
C LYS A 100 -2.17 -23.60 -5.48
N ASN A 101 -2.12 -23.07 -6.70
CA ASN A 101 -2.16 -23.87 -7.95
C ASN A 101 -1.17 -23.41 -9.03
N ILE A 102 -0.17 -22.60 -8.69
CA ILE A 102 1.02 -22.32 -9.51
C ILE A 102 2.22 -22.82 -8.73
#